data_AF-A0A966YK06-F1
#
_entry.id   AF-A0A966YK06-F1
#
_cell.length_a   1.000
_cell.length_b   1.000
_cell.length_c   1.000
_cell.angle_alpha   90.00
_cell.angle_beta   90.00
_cell.angle_gamma   90.00
#
_symmetry.space_group_name_H-M   'P 1'
#
loop_
_entity.id
_entity.type
_entity.pdbx_description
1 polymer ?
#
loop_
_entity_poly.entity_id
_entity_poly.type
_entity_poly.pdbx_seq_one_letter_code
_entity_poly.pdbx_strand_id
1 'polypeptide(L)'
;DADLDGRVTGSKVSIFDVSDPADPQEVAVWSAPGGWNDIGWEHRSFLWWGPEQLAVIPVNVWNNGENWAGAVVLEANGTTIEEVGRIDHIDERSDRGRTACDVLTSADLPSNRDEASFETELEWILTDGYSRIILCELGEPLSVSGFQCYEETWMLEEAERIGIAIPDDATLGYCWDNGNLAPVISRTMVIDGDELWSLSSEWGWSSPEAPATLQVNDLGSLERIGRVQIG
;
A
#
# COMPACT_ATOMS: atom_id res chain seq x y z
N ASP A 1 17.76 8.04 -12.73
CA ASP A 1 19.14 7.61 -13.05
C ASP A 1 19.09 6.61 -14.18
N ALA A 2 20.06 6.63 -15.09
CA ALA A 2 20.11 5.70 -16.22
C ALA A 2 21.54 5.40 -16.68
N ASP A 3 21.74 4.20 -17.25
CA ASP A 3 23.00 3.83 -17.89
C ASP A 3 23.17 4.49 -19.28
N LEU A 4 24.33 4.27 -19.91
CA LEU A 4 24.65 4.83 -21.22
C LEU A 4 23.77 4.30 -22.36
N ASP A 5 23.08 3.18 -22.14
CA ASP A 5 22.11 2.62 -23.08
C ASP A 5 20.68 3.17 -22.83
N GLY A 6 20.53 4.09 -21.86
CA GLY A 6 19.26 4.73 -21.50
C GLY A 6 18.36 3.88 -20.62
N ARG A 7 18.87 2.79 -20.03
CA ARG A 7 18.10 1.95 -19.10
C ARG A 7 18.02 2.63 -17.75
N VAL A 8 16.82 2.77 -17.20
CA VAL A 8 16.64 3.31 -15.85
C VAL A 8 17.34 2.41 -14.82
N THR A 9 18.27 2.98 -14.07
CA THR A 9 19.06 2.29 -13.04
C THR A 9 18.60 2.63 -11.62
N GLY A 10 17.74 3.63 -11.46
CA GLY A 10 17.23 4.06 -10.18
C GLY A 10 16.60 5.45 -10.20
N SER A 11 16.25 5.95 -9.02
CA SER A 11 15.71 7.29 -8.81
C SER A 11 16.81 8.19 -8.24
N LYS A 12 16.82 9.46 -8.66
CA LYS A 12 17.81 10.45 -8.24
C LYS A 12 17.12 11.78 -7.96
N VAL A 13 17.52 12.43 -6.88
CA VAL A 13 17.18 13.82 -6.55
C VAL A 13 18.48 14.60 -6.50
N SER A 14 18.53 15.76 -7.15
CA SER A 14 19.72 16.59 -7.23
C SER A 14 19.40 18.04 -6.93
N ILE A 15 20.29 18.72 -6.20
CA ILE A 15 20.28 20.18 -6.08
C ILE A 15 21.33 20.73 -7.04
N PHE A 16 20.93 21.75 -7.80
CA PHE A 16 21.81 22.50 -8.68
C PHE A 16 21.98 23.93 -8.18
N ASP A 17 23.23 24.38 -8.05
CA ASP A 17 23.54 25.81 -7.96
C ASP A 17 23.45 26.41 -9.36
N VAL A 18 22.52 27.35 -9.52
CA VAL A 18 22.21 28.04 -10.78
C VAL A 18 22.58 29.53 -10.74
N SER A 19 23.48 29.93 -9.81
CA SER A 19 23.96 31.31 -9.68
C SER A 19 24.68 31.80 -10.94
N ASP A 20 25.34 30.91 -11.68
CA ASP A 20 25.70 31.09 -13.09
C ASP A 20 24.77 30.25 -13.99
N PRO A 21 23.77 30.87 -14.65
CA PRO A 21 22.86 30.16 -15.54
C PRO A 21 23.55 29.54 -16.77
N ALA A 22 24.76 29.97 -17.12
CA ALA A 22 25.53 29.39 -18.21
C ALA A 22 26.28 28.11 -17.81
N ASP A 23 26.46 27.86 -16.51
CA ASP A 23 27.22 26.74 -15.96
C ASP A 23 26.61 26.20 -14.64
N PRO A 24 25.39 25.62 -14.69
CA PRO A 24 24.75 25.08 -13.49
C PRO A 24 25.53 23.90 -12.90
N GLN A 25 25.81 23.94 -11.59
CA GLN A 25 26.61 22.93 -10.90
C GLN A 25 25.73 22.01 -10.04
N GLU A 26 25.90 20.69 -10.17
CA GLU A 26 25.27 19.72 -9.24
C GLU A 26 26.01 19.74 -7.90
N VAL A 27 25.35 20.22 -6.84
CA VAL A 27 25.99 20.43 -5.52
C VAL A 27 25.61 19.37 -4.49
N ALA A 28 24.49 18.67 -4.69
CA ALA A 28 24.07 17.57 -3.84
C ALA A 28 23.25 16.55 -4.61
N VAL A 29 23.35 15.28 -4.21
CA VAL A 29 22.65 14.16 -4.83
C VAL A 29 22.18 13.18 -3.77
N TRP A 30 20.93 12.75 -3.90
CA TRP A 30 20.39 11.55 -3.25
C TRP A 30 19.97 10.55 -4.33
N SER A 31 20.21 9.26 -4.09
CA SER A 31 19.92 8.19 -5.05
C SER A 31 19.27 6.99 -4.37
N ALA A 32 18.27 6.41 -5.04
CA ALA A 32 17.70 5.10 -4.75
C ALA A 32 17.99 4.14 -5.90
N PRO A 33 19.04 3.30 -5.82
CA PRO A 33 19.36 2.30 -6.82
C PRO A 33 18.19 1.32 -7.01
N GLY A 34 17.85 1.00 -8.26
CA GLY A 34 16.68 0.18 -8.59
C GLY A 34 15.33 0.81 -8.25
N GLY A 35 15.32 2.01 -7.66
CA GLY A 35 14.11 2.73 -7.32
C GLY A 35 13.47 3.38 -8.53
N TRP A 36 12.16 3.33 -8.61
CA TRP A 36 11.35 4.02 -9.60
C TRP A 36 10.41 4.99 -8.89
N ASN A 37 10.20 6.16 -9.47
CA ASN A 37 9.19 7.13 -9.04
C ASN A 37 8.24 7.45 -10.20
N ASP A 38 6.99 7.71 -9.86
CA ASP A 38 5.97 8.08 -10.84
C ASP A 38 5.94 9.59 -11.14
N ILE A 39 6.79 10.41 -10.52
CA ILE A 39 6.76 11.88 -10.66
C ILE A 39 6.87 12.33 -12.13
N GLY A 40 7.61 11.58 -12.95
CA GLY A 40 7.73 11.85 -14.39
C GLY A 40 6.40 11.72 -15.16
N TRP A 41 5.48 10.89 -14.68
CA TRP A 41 4.14 10.68 -15.26
C TRP A 41 3.05 11.41 -14.48
N GLU A 42 3.23 11.54 -13.16
CA GLU A 42 2.29 12.15 -12.24
C GLU A 42 2.98 13.13 -11.28
N HIS A 43 3.19 14.34 -11.78
CA HIS A 43 3.89 15.44 -11.12
C HIS A 43 3.32 15.86 -9.77
N ARG A 44 2.02 15.62 -9.48
CA ARG A 44 1.43 15.99 -8.17
C ARG A 44 1.71 14.97 -7.06
N SER A 45 2.52 13.95 -7.36
CA SER A 45 3.01 12.99 -6.37
C SER A 45 4.21 13.53 -5.58
N PHE A 46 4.89 14.57 -6.10
CA PHE A 46 5.94 15.35 -5.42
C PHE A 46 5.36 16.41 -4.47
N LEU A 47 5.93 16.54 -3.29
CA LEU A 47 5.63 17.62 -2.34
C LEU A 47 6.91 18.33 -1.89
N TRP A 48 6.87 19.67 -1.91
CA TRP A 48 7.86 20.53 -1.24
C TRP A 48 7.20 21.28 -0.09
N TRP A 49 7.69 21.08 1.12
CA TRP A 49 7.29 21.77 2.33
C TRP A 49 8.37 22.77 2.75
N GLY A 50 8.23 24.01 2.26
CA GLY A 50 9.20 25.08 2.47
C GLY A 50 9.52 25.42 3.94
N PRO A 51 8.58 25.42 4.90
CA PRO A 51 8.87 25.77 6.28
C PRO A 51 9.98 24.95 6.94
N GLU A 52 10.07 23.66 6.61
CA GLU A 52 11.10 22.73 7.13
C GLU A 52 12.08 22.27 6.04
N GLN A 53 12.00 22.86 4.84
CA GLN A 53 12.85 22.49 3.70
C GLN A 53 12.76 20.98 3.34
N LEU A 54 11.57 20.39 3.44
CA LEU A 54 11.35 18.96 3.18
C LEU A 54 10.82 18.73 1.76
N ALA A 55 11.39 17.75 1.08
CA ALA A 55 10.88 17.18 -0.16
C ALA A 55 10.38 15.76 0.10
N VAL A 56 9.12 15.47 -0.22
CA VAL A 56 8.53 14.12 -0.10
C VAL A 56 8.42 13.52 -1.49
N ILE A 57 9.11 12.40 -1.69
CA ILE A 57 9.36 11.78 -2.99
C ILE A 57 8.84 10.34 -2.95
N PRO A 58 7.77 10.02 -3.70
CA PRO A 58 7.34 8.64 -3.86
C PRO A 58 8.43 7.82 -4.54
N VAL A 59 8.78 6.69 -3.95
CA VAL A 59 9.78 5.77 -4.47
C VAL A 59 9.30 4.35 -4.25
N ASN A 60 9.45 3.56 -5.29
CA ASN A 60 9.11 2.17 -5.32
C ASN A 60 10.33 1.36 -5.75
N VAL A 61 10.57 0.23 -5.09
CA VAL A 61 11.68 -0.68 -5.37
C VAL A 61 11.05 -2.06 -5.55
N TRP A 62 11.15 -2.57 -6.78
CA TRP A 62 10.70 -3.92 -7.14
C TRP A 62 11.89 -4.67 -7.72
N ASN A 63 12.59 -5.44 -6.88
CA ASN A 63 13.74 -6.23 -7.29
C ASN A 63 13.71 -7.64 -6.66
N ASN A 64 14.68 -8.51 -6.98
CA ASN A 64 14.75 -9.90 -6.51
C ASN A 64 14.99 -10.01 -4.99
N GLY A 65 13.99 -9.70 -4.17
CA GLY A 65 14.00 -9.85 -2.72
C GLY A 65 13.40 -8.68 -1.94
N GLU A 66 13.19 -7.53 -2.59
CA GLU A 66 12.64 -6.33 -1.95
C GLU A 66 11.49 -5.78 -2.82
N ASN A 67 10.28 -5.82 -2.25
CA ASN A 67 9.09 -5.15 -2.75
C ASN A 67 8.74 -4.06 -1.73
N TRP A 68 9.16 -2.83 -2.00
CA TRP A 68 8.84 -1.69 -1.15
C TRP A 68 8.28 -0.56 -2.01
N ALA A 69 7.25 0.11 -1.51
CA ALA A 69 6.65 1.28 -2.12
C ALA A 69 6.26 2.23 -1.01
N GLY A 70 6.60 3.50 -1.16
CA GLY A 70 6.38 4.49 -0.14
C GLY A 70 6.85 5.86 -0.59
N ALA A 71 7.16 6.71 0.36
CA ALA A 71 7.75 8.01 0.11
C ALA A 71 8.97 8.22 1.00
N VAL A 72 10.01 8.77 0.39
CA VAL A 72 11.22 9.21 1.08
C VAL A 72 11.06 10.68 1.41
N VAL A 73 11.36 11.06 2.64
CA VAL A 73 11.38 12.45 3.10
C VAL A 73 12.83 12.92 3.13
N LEU A 74 13.12 13.93 2.33
CA LEU A 74 14.45 14.50 2.18
C LEU A 74 14.46 15.92 2.72
N GLU A 75 15.38 16.25 3.62
CA GLU A 75 15.70 17.63 3.97
C GLU A 75 16.70 18.18 2.95
N ALA A 76 16.42 19.36 2.40
CA ALA A 76 17.25 20.00 1.39
C ALA A 76 17.62 21.43 1.81
N ASN A 77 18.85 21.65 2.26
CA ASN A 77 19.30 22.97 2.75
C ASN A 77 20.03 23.83 1.69
N GLY A 78 19.74 23.59 0.41
CA GLY A 78 20.33 24.31 -0.73
C GLY A 78 21.74 23.86 -1.13
N THR A 79 22.47 23.16 -0.26
CA THR A 79 23.79 22.58 -0.60
C THR A 79 23.94 21.12 -0.18
N THR A 80 23.04 20.59 0.64
CA THR A 80 22.99 19.18 1.01
C THR A 80 21.57 18.64 0.81
N ILE A 81 21.51 17.31 0.66
CA ILE A 81 20.27 16.53 0.69
C ILE A 81 20.50 15.44 1.73
N GLU A 82 19.62 15.36 2.72
CA GLU A 82 19.66 14.33 3.76
C GLU A 82 18.33 13.59 3.80
N GLU A 83 18.38 12.26 3.82
CA GLU A 83 17.18 11.45 4.04
C GLU A 83 16.86 11.46 5.53
N VAL A 84 15.76 12.10 5.91
CA VAL A 84 15.30 12.19 7.32
C VAL A 84 14.36 11.05 7.69
N GLY A 85 13.80 10.37 6.68
CA GLY A 85 13.16 9.08 6.87
C GLY A 85 12.26 8.67 5.71
N ARG A 86 11.43 7.66 5.95
CA ARG A 86 10.54 7.05 4.97
C ARG A 86 9.18 6.78 5.59
N ILE A 87 8.14 6.90 4.76
CA ILE A 87 6.80 6.43 5.09
C ILE A 87 6.37 5.39 4.06
N ASP A 88 5.61 4.40 4.52
CA ASP A 88 4.91 3.46 3.67
C ASP A 88 3.55 3.11 4.27
N HIS A 89 2.76 2.44 3.45
CA HIS A 89 1.40 1.98 3.77
C HIS A 89 1.39 0.45 3.93
N ILE A 90 2.54 -0.16 4.16
CA ILE A 90 2.64 -1.59 4.46
C ILE A 90 2.07 -1.81 5.87
N ASP A 91 1.27 -2.85 6.02
CA ASP A 91 0.79 -3.26 7.34
C ASP A 91 1.93 -3.78 8.20
N GLU A 92 2.01 -3.32 9.45
CA GLU A 92 2.93 -3.91 10.39
C GLU A 92 2.59 -5.39 10.56
N ARG A 93 3.61 -6.23 10.81
CA ARG A 93 3.41 -7.67 10.99
C ARG A 93 2.42 -7.99 12.10
N SER A 94 2.37 -7.17 13.15
CA SER A 94 1.42 -7.27 14.25
C SER A 94 0.00 -6.90 13.87
N ASP A 95 -0.17 -6.08 12.84
CA ASP A 95 -1.46 -5.61 12.37
C ASP A 95 -2.03 -6.53 11.29
N ARG A 96 -1.18 -7.22 10.52
CA ARG A 96 -1.59 -8.11 9.43
C ARG A 96 -2.65 -9.14 9.84
N GLY A 97 -3.68 -9.31 9.01
CA GLY A 97 -4.81 -10.21 9.24
C GLY A 97 -5.91 -9.67 10.17
N ARG A 98 -5.81 -8.44 10.68
CA ARG A 98 -6.88 -7.80 11.47
C ARG A 98 -8.03 -7.35 10.58
N THR A 99 -9.24 -7.50 11.09
CA THR A 99 -10.49 -7.05 10.48
C THR A 99 -11.53 -6.78 11.57
N ALA A 100 -12.51 -5.93 11.26
CA ALA A 100 -13.69 -5.72 12.09
C ALA A 100 -14.82 -6.71 11.75
N CYS A 101 -14.73 -7.38 10.60
CA CYS A 101 -15.73 -8.33 10.12
C CYS A 101 -15.57 -9.70 10.79
N ASP A 102 -16.63 -10.49 10.78
CA ASP A 102 -16.56 -11.88 11.21
C ASP A 102 -15.73 -12.69 10.21
N VAL A 103 -14.90 -13.61 10.71
CA VAL A 103 -14.02 -14.43 9.86
C VAL A 103 -14.53 -15.87 9.84
N LEU A 104 -14.88 -16.37 8.65
CA LEU A 104 -15.14 -17.78 8.45
C LEU A 104 -13.83 -18.56 8.40
N THR A 105 -13.83 -19.72 9.06
CA THR A 105 -12.67 -20.60 9.21
C THR A 105 -13.06 -22.05 8.95
N SER A 106 -12.07 -22.93 8.89
CA SER A 106 -12.31 -24.39 8.89
C SER A 106 -13.12 -24.90 10.08
N ALA A 107 -13.30 -24.11 11.15
CA ALA A 107 -14.16 -24.48 12.28
C ALA A 107 -15.66 -24.38 11.97
N ASP A 108 -16.02 -23.58 10.95
CA ASP A 108 -17.39 -23.31 10.54
C ASP A 108 -17.89 -24.34 9.51
N LEU A 109 -17.00 -25.20 9.01
CA LEU A 109 -17.35 -26.31 8.12
C LEU A 109 -18.17 -27.39 8.87
N PRO A 110 -19.34 -27.79 8.35
CA PRO A 110 -20.19 -28.80 8.98
C PRO A 110 -19.73 -30.26 8.71
N SER A 111 -18.90 -30.49 7.69
CA SER A 111 -18.31 -31.79 7.37
C SER A 111 -17.06 -32.08 8.21
N ASN A 112 -16.57 -33.33 8.20
CA ASN A 112 -15.25 -33.60 8.75
C ASN A 112 -14.23 -32.80 7.92
N ARG A 113 -13.30 -32.11 8.58
CA ARG A 113 -12.24 -31.28 7.98
C ARG A 113 -11.18 -32.12 7.24
N ASP A 114 -11.62 -33.15 6.53
CA ASP A 114 -10.82 -34.05 5.73
C ASP A 114 -10.80 -33.50 4.31
N GLU A 115 -9.65 -32.99 3.87
CA GLU A 115 -9.49 -32.41 2.54
C GLU A 115 -9.89 -33.37 1.40
N ALA A 116 -9.86 -34.69 1.66
CA ALA A 116 -10.27 -35.70 0.69
C ALA A 116 -11.79 -35.75 0.44
N SER A 117 -12.61 -35.10 1.28
CA SER A 117 -14.07 -35.05 1.14
C SER A 117 -14.60 -33.70 0.66
N PHE A 118 -13.74 -32.73 0.37
CA PHE A 118 -14.17 -31.42 -0.10
C PHE A 118 -14.86 -31.50 -1.46
N GLU A 119 -16.01 -30.84 -1.57
CA GLU A 119 -16.84 -30.79 -2.77
C GLU A 119 -16.81 -29.39 -3.43
N THR A 120 -16.24 -28.40 -2.74
CA THR A 120 -16.29 -26.96 -3.08
C THR A 120 -14.93 -26.28 -2.95
N GLU A 121 -14.73 -25.17 -3.67
CA GLU A 121 -13.52 -24.35 -3.52
C GLU A 121 -13.52 -23.62 -2.17
N LEU A 122 -14.68 -23.23 -1.66
CA LEU A 122 -14.84 -22.58 -0.36
C LEU A 122 -14.25 -23.42 0.78
N GLU A 123 -14.43 -24.75 0.77
CA GLU A 123 -13.80 -25.64 1.76
C GLU A 123 -12.26 -25.58 1.72
N TRP A 124 -11.67 -25.55 0.53
CA TRP A 124 -10.22 -25.39 0.36
C TRP A 124 -9.75 -24.03 0.86
N ILE A 125 -10.44 -22.96 0.49
CA ILE A 125 -10.09 -21.59 0.90
C ILE A 125 -10.14 -21.42 2.43
N LEU A 126 -11.13 -22.02 3.09
CA LEU A 126 -11.26 -21.98 4.56
C LEU A 126 -10.16 -22.76 5.30
N THR A 127 -9.36 -23.56 4.58
CA THR A 127 -8.27 -24.37 5.13
C THR A 127 -6.86 -23.98 4.68
N ASP A 128 -6.72 -23.21 3.59
CA ASP A 128 -5.42 -22.93 2.96
C ASP A 128 -4.43 -22.15 3.86
N GLY A 129 -4.94 -21.38 4.81
CA GLY A 129 -4.17 -20.50 5.70
C GLY A 129 -3.68 -19.19 5.07
N TYR A 130 -3.71 -19.05 3.74
CA TYR A 130 -3.25 -17.88 2.97
C TYR A 130 -4.39 -16.93 2.59
N SER A 131 -5.62 -17.41 2.61
CA SER A 131 -6.82 -16.66 2.31
C SER A 131 -7.69 -16.49 3.56
N ARG A 132 -8.63 -15.56 3.50
CA ARG A 132 -9.64 -15.32 4.53
C ARG A 132 -10.98 -15.11 3.85
N ILE A 133 -12.01 -15.74 4.40
CA ILE A 133 -13.39 -15.42 4.07
C ILE A 133 -13.94 -14.59 5.22
N ILE A 134 -14.48 -13.41 4.91
CA ILE A 134 -15.04 -12.50 5.90
C ILE A 134 -16.53 -12.25 5.63
N LEU A 135 -17.28 -11.99 6.69
CA LEU A 135 -18.67 -11.56 6.65
C LEU A 135 -18.76 -10.18 7.30
N CYS A 136 -18.96 -9.15 6.49
CA CYS A 136 -19.09 -7.77 6.96
C CYS A 136 -20.57 -7.34 6.93
N GLU A 137 -20.98 -6.38 7.76
CA GLU A 137 -22.35 -5.84 7.68
C GLU A 137 -22.59 -5.20 6.30
N LEU A 138 -23.84 -5.22 5.82
CA LEU A 138 -24.20 -4.61 4.53
C LEU A 138 -23.75 -3.14 4.44
N GLY A 139 -22.87 -2.86 3.48
CA GLY A 139 -22.34 -1.53 3.22
C GLY A 139 -21.06 -1.19 4.01
N GLU A 140 -20.58 -2.09 4.87
CA GLU A 140 -19.24 -1.97 5.43
C GLU A 140 -18.17 -2.37 4.40
N PRO A 141 -17.00 -1.69 4.40
CA PRO A 141 -15.90 -2.07 3.52
C PRO A 141 -15.37 -3.46 3.84
N LEU A 142 -15.20 -4.29 2.81
CA LEU A 142 -14.50 -5.57 2.91
C LEU A 142 -13.01 -5.31 3.12
N SER A 143 -12.54 -5.43 4.36
CA SER A 143 -11.14 -5.11 4.68
C SER A 143 -10.52 -6.09 5.68
N VAL A 144 -9.36 -6.60 5.30
CA VAL A 144 -8.44 -7.32 6.19
C VAL A 144 -7.07 -6.71 5.96
N SER A 145 -6.42 -6.20 7.00
CA SER A 145 -5.08 -5.58 6.91
C SER A 145 -4.08 -6.55 6.27
N GLY A 146 -3.39 -6.11 5.22
CA GLY A 146 -2.43 -6.90 4.46
C GLY A 146 -3.03 -7.85 3.43
N PHE A 147 -4.34 -7.82 3.19
CA PHE A 147 -5.02 -8.65 2.21
C PHE A 147 -5.74 -7.78 1.19
N GLN A 148 -5.97 -8.34 0.01
CA GLN A 148 -6.86 -7.75 -0.97
C GLN A 148 -8.19 -8.49 -0.93
N CYS A 149 -9.26 -7.74 -0.69
CA CYS A 149 -10.60 -8.25 -0.45
C CYS A 149 -11.54 -7.87 -1.59
N TYR A 150 -12.32 -8.83 -2.05
CA TYR A 150 -13.31 -8.66 -3.11
C TYR A 150 -14.62 -9.33 -2.71
N GLU A 151 -15.73 -8.79 -3.19
CA GLU A 151 -17.02 -9.48 -3.13
C GLU A 151 -17.05 -10.57 -4.21
N GLU A 152 -17.31 -11.81 -3.81
CA GLU A 152 -17.32 -12.96 -4.70
C GLU A 152 -18.64 -13.72 -4.54
N THR A 153 -19.66 -13.32 -5.30
CA THR A 153 -21.05 -13.81 -5.11
C THR A 153 -21.21 -15.31 -5.35
N TRP A 154 -20.33 -15.93 -6.14
CA TRP A 154 -20.38 -17.38 -6.39
C TRP A 154 -20.12 -18.21 -5.13
N MET A 155 -19.42 -17.65 -4.14
CA MET A 155 -19.17 -18.33 -2.86
C MET A 155 -20.45 -18.49 -2.02
N LEU A 156 -21.48 -17.68 -2.26
CA LEU A 156 -22.78 -17.83 -1.60
C LEU A 156 -23.46 -19.16 -1.99
N GLU A 157 -23.38 -19.51 -3.28
CA GLU A 157 -23.92 -20.79 -3.79
C GLU A 157 -23.15 -21.99 -3.20
N GLU A 158 -21.83 -21.85 -3.02
CA GLU A 158 -21.02 -22.89 -2.39
C GLU A 158 -21.31 -23.02 -0.90
N ALA A 159 -21.42 -21.91 -0.18
CA ALA A 159 -21.79 -21.87 1.24
C ALA A 159 -23.13 -22.58 1.49
N GLU A 160 -24.15 -22.31 0.66
CA GLU A 160 -25.44 -22.99 0.72
C GLU A 160 -25.29 -24.50 0.47
N ARG A 161 -24.52 -24.88 -0.56
CA ARG A 161 -24.29 -26.29 -0.94
C ARG A 161 -23.67 -27.11 0.19
N ILE A 162 -22.75 -26.52 0.95
CA ILE A 162 -22.10 -27.18 2.10
C ILE A 162 -22.80 -26.89 3.43
N GLY A 163 -23.86 -26.09 3.46
CA GLY A 163 -24.65 -25.84 4.67
C GLY A 163 -24.03 -24.82 5.65
N ILE A 164 -23.18 -23.91 5.17
CA ILE A 164 -22.79 -22.71 5.93
C ILE A 164 -23.90 -21.67 5.80
N ALA A 165 -24.44 -21.22 6.93
CA ALA A 165 -25.45 -20.17 6.96
C ALA A 165 -24.78 -18.79 6.87
N ILE A 166 -25.07 -18.06 5.79
CA ILE A 166 -24.66 -16.66 5.63
C ILE A 166 -25.83 -15.77 6.02
N PRO A 167 -25.65 -14.78 6.92
CA PRO A 167 -26.71 -13.83 7.27
C PRO A 167 -27.19 -13.03 6.06
N ASP A 168 -28.50 -12.79 5.96
CA ASP A 168 -29.09 -11.99 4.86
C ASP A 168 -28.63 -10.52 4.87
N ASP A 169 -28.11 -10.05 6.01
CA ASP A 169 -27.58 -8.70 6.23
C ASP A 169 -26.05 -8.63 6.24
N ALA A 170 -25.38 -9.65 5.71
CA ALA A 170 -23.93 -9.69 5.55
C ALA A 170 -23.48 -9.73 4.08
N THR A 171 -22.35 -9.09 3.79
CA THR A 171 -21.61 -9.24 2.54
C THR A 171 -20.44 -10.21 2.77
N LEU A 172 -20.36 -11.25 1.92
CA LEU A 172 -19.26 -12.21 1.93
C LEU A 172 -18.09 -11.66 1.11
N GLY A 173 -16.94 -11.48 1.78
CA GLY A 173 -15.69 -11.06 1.15
C GLY A 173 -14.67 -12.20 1.08
N TYR A 174 -14.02 -12.33 -0.07
CA TYR A 174 -12.83 -13.16 -0.26
C TYR A 174 -11.58 -12.29 -0.22
N CYS A 175 -10.71 -12.56 0.76
CA CYS A 175 -9.49 -11.82 1.00
C CYS A 175 -8.27 -12.72 0.81
N TRP A 176 -7.38 -12.39 -0.13
CA TRP A 176 -6.15 -13.14 -0.35
C TRP A 176 -4.92 -12.34 0.09
N ASP A 177 -3.91 -13.04 0.62
CA ASP A 177 -2.66 -12.42 1.04
C ASP A 177 -1.92 -11.90 -0.20
N ASN A 178 -1.82 -10.58 -0.30
CA ASN A 178 -1.16 -9.92 -1.42
C ASN A 178 0.38 -9.95 -1.32
N GLY A 179 0.95 -10.73 -0.42
CA GLY A 179 2.40 -10.91 -0.29
C GLY A 179 3.17 -9.65 0.12
N ASN A 180 2.50 -8.70 0.79
CA ASN A 180 2.98 -7.34 1.02
C ASN A 180 3.27 -6.58 -0.28
N LEU A 181 2.40 -6.67 -1.29
CA LEU A 181 2.41 -5.68 -2.37
C LEU A 181 2.24 -4.30 -1.73
N ALA A 182 3.34 -3.56 -1.64
CA ALA A 182 3.38 -2.26 -1.04
C ALA A 182 2.58 -1.31 -1.96
N PRO A 183 1.50 -0.68 -1.47
CA PRO A 183 0.72 0.21 -2.31
C PRO A 183 1.53 1.48 -2.60
N VAL A 184 1.41 1.95 -3.82
CA VAL A 184 2.22 3.06 -4.34
C VAL A 184 1.58 4.37 -3.91
N ILE A 185 2.37 5.23 -3.24
CA ILE A 185 1.92 6.56 -2.83
C ILE A 185 1.82 7.45 -4.07
N SER A 186 0.62 7.95 -4.35
CA SER A 186 0.30 8.79 -5.50
C SER A 186 0.11 10.26 -5.15
N ARG A 187 -0.13 10.57 -3.86
CA ARG A 187 -0.29 11.94 -3.34
C ARG A 187 0.30 12.07 -1.95
N THR A 188 0.87 13.24 -1.68
CA THR A 188 1.26 13.68 -0.34
C THR A 188 0.88 15.14 -0.12
N MET A 189 0.56 15.51 1.12
CA MET A 189 0.29 16.89 1.51
C MET A 189 0.55 17.10 3.00
N VAL A 190 1.00 18.30 3.36
CA VAL A 190 1.06 18.71 4.77
C VAL A 190 -0.22 19.47 5.12
N ILE A 191 -0.88 19.05 6.19
CA ILE A 191 -2.06 19.70 6.78
C ILE A 191 -1.69 20.13 8.20
N ASP A 192 -2.21 21.29 8.63
CA ASP A 192 -2.01 21.89 9.95
C ASP A 192 -0.54 22.19 10.36
N GLY A 193 0.41 21.89 9.48
CA GLY A 193 1.83 22.22 9.59
C GLY A 193 2.69 21.09 10.16
N ASP A 194 2.06 20.07 10.73
CA ASP A 194 2.71 18.95 11.43
C ASP A 194 2.15 17.57 11.02
N GLU A 195 1.13 17.51 10.15
CA GLU A 195 0.58 16.24 9.66
C GLU A 195 0.95 15.99 8.20
N LEU A 196 1.69 14.91 7.95
CA LEU A 196 1.98 14.41 6.61
C LEU A 196 0.90 13.40 6.19
N TRP A 197 -0.01 13.86 5.33
CA TRP A 197 -1.05 13.04 4.74
C TRP A 197 -0.56 12.43 3.43
N SER A 198 -0.88 11.16 3.21
CA SER A 198 -0.51 10.42 2.01
C SER A 198 -1.65 9.53 1.51
N LEU A 199 -1.84 9.51 0.18
CA LEU A 199 -2.79 8.65 -0.51
C LEU A 199 -2.00 7.61 -1.31
N SER A 200 -2.32 6.34 -1.13
CA SER A 200 -1.80 5.25 -1.94
C SER A 200 -2.92 4.41 -2.52
N SER A 201 -2.59 3.58 -3.49
CA SER A 201 -3.43 2.49 -3.98
C SER A 201 -2.53 1.42 -4.56
N GLU A 202 -3.09 0.26 -4.88
CA GLU A 202 -2.32 -0.72 -5.63
C GLU A 202 -1.87 -0.11 -6.96
N TRP A 203 -0.58 -0.20 -7.24
CA TRP A 203 0.06 0.38 -8.43
C TRP A 203 -0.06 1.92 -8.61
N GLY A 204 -0.65 2.65 -7.67
CA GLY A 204 -0.69 4.11 -7.68
C GLY A 204 -1.90 4.72 -8.41
N TRP A 205 -2.82 3.89 -8.90
CA TRP A 205 -4.14 4.31 -9.39
C TRP A 205 -5.26 3.65 -8.58
N SER A 206 -6.29 4.42 -8.21
CA SER A 206 -7.44 3.87 -7.50
C SER A 206 -8.43 3.24 -8.49
N SER A 207 -8.89 2.03 -8.18
CA SER A 207 -10.01 1.38 -8.86
C SER A 207 -10.89 0.66 -7.85
N PRO A 208 -12.11 0.23 -8.20
CA PRO A 208 -12.92 -0.63 -7.32
C PRO A 208 -12.16 -1.87 -6.85
N GLU A 209 -11.25 -2.38 -7.69
CA GLU A 209 -10.44 -3.56 -7.42
C GLU A 209 -9.12 -3.25 -6.68
N ALA A 210 -8.73 -1.97 -6.61
CA ALA A 210 -7.54 -1.44 -5.97
C ALA A 210 -7.93 -0.24 -5.09
N PRO A 211 -8.61 -0.48 -3.96
CA PRO A 211 -9.08 0.58 -3.07
C PRO A 211 -7.92 1.45 -2.60
N ALA A 212 -8.21 2.75 -2.44
CA ALA A 212 -7.21 3.70 -1.99
C ALA A 212 -6.98 3.58 -0.49
N THR A 213 -5.78 3.87 -0.02
CA THR A 213 -5.48 4.03 1.40
C THR A 213 -5.10 5.48 1.66
N LEU A 214 -5.75 6.09 2.64
CA LEU A 214 -5.35 7.37 3.20
C LEU A 214 -4.65 7.12 4.53
N GLN A 215 -3.45 7.67 4.69
CA GLN A 215 -2.66 7.55 5.92
C GLN A 215 -2.16 8.94 6.34
N VAL A 216 -2.12 9.15 7.65
CA VAL A 216 -1.50 10.32 8.27
C VAL A 216 -0.31 9.89 9.12
N ASN A 217 0.78 10.60 8.96
CA ASN A 217 2.00 10.49 9.74
C ASN A 217 2.30 11.83 10.41
N ASP A 218 2.91 11.81 11.60
CA ASP A 218 3.50 13.00 12.19
C ASP A 218 4.65 13.46 11.30
N LEU A 219 4.71 14.75 10.94
CA LEU A 219 5.70 15.25 9.97
C LEU A 219 7.13 15.20 10.51
N GLY A 220 7.32 15.42 11.81
CA GLY A 220 8.65 15.49 12.42
C GLY A 220 9.26 14.12 12.73
N SER A 221 8.45 13.19 13.24
CA SER A 221 8.87 11.83 13.61
C SER A 221 8.61 10.79 12.52
N LEU A 222 7.71 11.10 11.58
CA LEU A 222 7.19 10.19 10.55
C LEU A 222 6.41 8.99 11.10
N GLU A 223 6.11 8.95 12.40
CA GLU A 223 5.30 7.91 13.01
C GLU A 223 3.87 7.95 12.47
N ARG A 224 3.30 6.77 12.18
CA ARG A 224 1.93 6.64 11.68
C ARG A 224 0.95 7.02 12.79
N ILE A 225 0.14 8.05 12.56
CA ILE A 225 -0.93 8.49 13.47
C ILE A 225 -2.22 7.73 13.19
N GLY A 226 -2.55 7.49 11.91
CA GLY A 226 -3.82 6.89 11.52
C GLY A 226 -3.86 6.46 10.06
N ARG A 227 -4.80 5.56 9.75
CA ARG A 227 -4.99 4.99 8.42
C ARG A 227 -6.47 4.65 8.18
N VAL A 228 -6.93 4.84 6.97
CA VAL A 228 -8.25 4.39 6.50
C VAL A 228 -8.17 3.91 5.06
N GLN A 229 -8.86 2.82 4.75
CA GLN A 229 -9.07 2.34 3.39
C GLN A 229 -10.35 2.96 2.83
N ILE A 230 -10.30 3.44 1.59
CA ILE A 230 -11.38 4.17 0.92
C ILE A 230 -11.64 3.47 -0.41
N GLY A 231 -12.85 2.93 -0.57
CA GLY A 231 -13.25 2.17 -1.76
C GLY A 231 -14.10 1.00 -1.33
#